data_AF-A0A2X5AW01-F1
#
_entry.id   AF-A0A2X5AW01-F1
#
_cell.length_a   1.000
_cell.length_b   1.000
_cell.length_c   1.000
_cell.angle_alpha   90.00
_cell.angle_beta   90.00
_cell.angle_gamma   90.00
#
_symmetry.space_group_name_H-M   'P 1'
#
loop_
_entity.id
_entity.type
_entity.pdbx_description
1 polymer ?
#
loop_
_entity_poly.entity_id
_entity_poly.type
_entity_poly.pdbx_seq_one_letter_code
_entity_poly.pdbx_strand_id
1 'polypeptide(L)' 'MLPENTIESASMNVSTNLLQSSDMISILSLRLAQRYASQGQLAILNLPKIEQKGSVGMFWRKNETPSLALSRFLYFLAQV' A
#
# COMPACT_ATOMS: atom_id res chain seq x y z
N MET A 1 -20.71 5.77 8.15
CA MET A 1 -21.12 4.57 7.39
C MET A 1 -20.38 4.58 6.06
N LEU A 2 -20.02 3.41 5.53
CA LEU A 2 -19.50 3.32 4.16
C LEU A 2 -20.60 3.67 3.15
N PRO A 3 -20.26 4.16 1.95
CA PRO A 3 -21.22 4.39 0.88
C PRO A 3 -21.99 3.11 0.52
N GLU A 4 -23.21 3.28 0.02
CA GLU A 4 -23.93 2.18 -0.65
C GLU A 4 -23.10 1.67 -1.85
N ASN A 5 -23.13 0.36 -2.12
CA ASN A 5 -22.31 -0.32 -3.14
C ASN A 5 -20.80 -0.34 -2.89
N THR A 6 -20.38 -0.51 -1.63
CA THR A 6 -18.97 -0.70 -1.27
C THR A 6 -18.54 -2.17 -1.37
N ILE A 7 -17.36 -2.43 -1.96
CA ILE A 7 -16.67 -3.72 -1.90
C ILE A 7 -15.47 -3.59 -0.96
N GLU A 8 -15.38 -4.48 0.02
CA GLU A 8 -14.19 -4.65 0.84
C GLU A 8 -13.38 -5.85 0.34
N SER A 9 -12.06 -5.68 0.21
CA SER A 9 -11.14 -6.74 -0.19
C SER A 9 -9.84 -6.65 0.58
N ALA A 10 -9.34 -7.80 1.03
CA ALA A 10 -8.01 -7.93 1.61
C ALA A 10 -6.91 -8.12 0.55
N SER A 11 -7.27 -8.22 -0.74
CA SER A 11 -6.34 -8.49 -1.84
C SER A 11 -6.14 -7.27 -2.73
N MET A 12 -4.90 -6.75 -2.73
CA MET A 12 -4.52 -5.62 -3.58
C MET A 12 -4.66 -5.94 -5.07
N ASN A 13 -4.46 -7.20 -5.48
CA ASN A 13 -4.62 -7.62 -6.87
C ASN A 13 -6.09 -7.52 -7.30
N VAL A 14 -7.01 -8.03 -6.48
CA VAL A 14 -8.45 -7.95 -6.74
C VAL A 14 -8.90 -6.48 -6.79
N SER A 15 -8.46 -5.66 -5.82
CA SER A 15 -8.80 -4.23 -5.79
C SER A 15 -8.31 -3.50 -7.05
N THR A 16 -7.08 -3.77 -7.49
CA THR A 16 -6.52 -3.12 -8.69
C THR A 16 -7.28 -3.54 -9.94
N ASN A 17 -7.58 -4.83 -10.11
CA ASN A 17 -8.35 -5.30 -11.27
C ASN A 17 -9.75 -4.69 -11.30
N LEU A 18 -10.45 -4.62 -10.17
CA LEU A 18 -11.77 -3.99 -10.09
C LEU A 18 -11.71 -2.51 -10.50
N LEU A 19 -10.72 -1.76 -10.02
CA LEU A 19 -10.53 -0.36 -10.39
C LEU A 19 -10.18 -0.17 -11.87
N GLN A 20 -9.54 -1.15 -12.51
CA GLN A 20 -9.20 -1.09 -13.93
C GLN A 20 -10.35 -1.52 -14.85
N SER A 21 -11.27 -2.35 -14.34
CA SER A 21 -12.36 -2.91 -15.13
C SER A 21 -13.73 -2.26 -14.85
N SER A 22 -13.79 -1.18 -14.08
CA SER A 22 -15.03 -0.51 -13.70
C SER A 22 -14.82 0.97 -13.36
N ASP A 23 -15.90 1.69 -13.14
CA ASP A 23 -15.89 3.10 -12.70
C ASP A 23 -15.73 3.25 -11.17
N MET A 24 -15.32 2.19 -10.46
CA MET A 24 -15.10 2.25 -9.02
C MET A 24 -13.94 3.18 -8.67
N ILE A 25 -14.06 3.82 -7.51
CA ILE A 25 -12.98 4.60 -6.89
C ILE A 25 -12.56 3.94 -5.57
N SER A 26 -11.30 4.13 -5.18
CA SER A 26 -10.78 3.62 -3.92
C SER A 26 -9.80 4.60 -3.30
N ILE A 27 -9.55 4.42 -2.00
CA ILE A 27 -8.55 5.15 -1.24
C ILE A 27 -7.34 4.22 -1.08
N LEU A 28 -6.17 4.70 -1.54
CA LEU A 28 -4.90 4.00 -1.40
C LEU A 28 -3.90 4.87 -0.61
N SER A 29 -2.88 4.23 -0.04
CA SER A 29 -1.73 4.99 0.46
C SER A 29 -1.09 5.77 -0.70
N LEU A 30 -0.59 6.98 -0.41
CA LEU A 30 -0.03 7.86 -1.44
C LEU A 30 1.09 7.16 -2.24
N ARG A 31 1.93 6.38 -1.56
CA ARG A 31 3.02 5.62 -2.20
C ARG A 31 2.49 4.59 -3.20
N LEU A 32 1.42 3.87 -2.87
CA LEU A 32 0.82 2.90 -3.80
C LEU A 32 0.14 3.61 -4.97
N ALA A 33 -0.64 4.66 -4.70
CA ALA A 33 -1.30 5.44 -5.73
C ALA A 33 -0.29 6.02 -6.75
N GLN A 34 0.82 6.59 -6.27
CA GLN A 34 1.90 7.09 -7.12
C GLN A 34 2.57 5.99 -7.95
N ARG A 35 2.82 4.83 -7.34
CA ARG A 35 3.39 3.67 -8.06
C ARG A 35 2.47 3.25 -9.20
N TYR A 36 1.20 3.03 -8.93
CA TYR A 36 0.24 2.61 -9.96
C TYR A 36 0.04 3.65 -11.05
N ALA A 37 0.02 4.94 -10.69
CA ALA A 37 -0.01 6.02 -11.67
C ALA A 37 1.23 6.05 -12.57
N SER A 38 2.43 5.88 -11.98
CA SER A 38 3.69 5.84 -12.76
C SER A 38 3.75 4.67 -13.75
N GLN A 39 2.99 3.60 -13.49
CA GLN A 39 2.88 2.41 -14.34
C GLN A 39 1.70 2.48 -15.33
N GLY A 40 0.95 3.58 -15.35
CA GLY A 40 -0.26 3.73 -16.17
C GLY A 40 -1.41 2.80 -15.77
N GLN A 41 -1.35 2.21 -14.57
CA GLN A 41 -2.35 1.25 -14.11
C GLN A 41 -3.60 1.93 -13.54
N LEU A 42 -3.44 3.06 -12.86
CA LEU A 42 -4.51 3.84 -12.23
C LEU A 42 -4.25 5.33 -12.41
N ALA A 43 -5.27 6.15 -12.24
CA ALA A 43 -5.14 7.61 -12.17
C ALA A 43 -5.39 8.10 -10.74
N ILE A 44 -4.67 9.15 -10.32
CA ILE A 44 -4.91 9.83 -9.04
C ILE A 44 -5.90 10.96 -9.28
N LEU A 45 -7.06 10.90 -8.61
CA LEU A 45 -8.05 11.98 -8.66
C LEU A 45 -7.56 13.17 -7.84
N ASN A 46 -7.75 14.39 -8.36
CA ASN A 46 -7.40 15.63 -7.68
C ASN A 46 -8.43 16.00 -6.60
N LEU A 47 -8.55 15.14 -5.59
CA LEU A 47 -9.42 15.32 -4.43
C LEU A 47 -8.61 15.77 -3.21
N PRO A 48 -9.24 16.42 -2.21
CA PRO A 48 -8.57 16.75 -0.96
C PRO A 48 -7.89 15.53 -0.35
N LYS A 49 -6.63 15.69 0.05
CA LYS A 49 -5.87 14.60 0.67
C LYS A 49 -6.49 14.25 2.01
N ILE A 50 -6.72 12.96 2.24
CA ILE A 50 -7.09 12.44 3.54
C ILE A 50 -5.78 12.22 4.30
N GLU A 51 -5.50 13.06 5.29
CA GLU A 51 -4.33 12.87 6.13
C GLU A 51 -4.49 11.61 6.99
N GLN A 52 -3.68 10.59 6.70
CA GLN A 52 -3.50 9.45 7.58
C GLN A 52 -2.08 9.45 8.15
N LYS A 53 -1.98 9.61 9.46
CA LYS A 53 -0.74 9.43 10.21
C LYS A 53 -0.55 7.94 10.51
N GLY A 54 0.01 7.20 9.56
CA GLY A 54 0.37 5.79 9.74
C GLY A 54 1.85 5.57 9.47
N SER A 55 2.59 5.07 10.46
CA SER A 55 3.96 4.59 10.26
C SER A 55 3.95 3.14 9.80
N VAL A 56 4.78 2.79 8.81
CA VAL A 56 5.03 1.39 8.44
C VAL A 56 6.11 0.85 9.37
N GLY A 57 5.79 -0.21 10.11
CA GLY A 57 6.72 -0.91 11.00
C GLY A 57 7.18 -2.24 10.42
N MET A 58 8.42 -2.62 10.76
CA MET A 58 8.98 -3.93 10.45
C MET A 58 9.10 -4.73 11.75
N PHE A 59 8.80 -6.03 11.68
CA PHE A 59 8.80 -6.90 12.85
C PHE A 59 9.69 -8.11 12.61
N TRP A 60 10.49 -8.46 13.61
CA TRP A 60 11.28 -9.68 13.66
C TRP A 60 11.29 -10.23 15.09
N ARG A 61 11.67 -11.50 15.26
CA ARG A 61 11.73 -12.13 16.57
C ARG A 61 12.84 -11.49 17.42
N LYS A 62 12.47 -10.99 18.59
CA LYS A 62 13.41 -10.35 19.54
C LYS A 62 14.33 -11.37 20.23
N ASN A 63 13.84 -12.58 20.43
CA ASN A 63 14.52 -13.64 21.18
C ASN A 63 15.46 -14.50 20.33
N GLU A 64 15.69 -14.13 19.06
CA GLU A 64 16.57 -14.84 18.14
C GLU A 64 17.66 -13.89 17.64
N THR A 65 18.90 -14.38 17.56
CA THR A 65 19.98 -13.65 16.89
C THR A 65 19.63 -13.55 15.41
N PRO A 66 19.53 -12.33 14.82
CA PRO A 66 19.26 -12.19 13.40
C PRO A 66 20.26 -12.97 12.56
N SER A 67 19.76 -13.75 11.59
CA SER A 67 20.64 -14.38 10.61
C SER A 67 21.43 -13.34 9.83
N LEU A 68 22.56 -13.72 9.23
CA LEU A 68 23.33 -12.81 8.38
C LEU A 68 22.46 -12.20 7.25
N ALA A 69 21.52 -12.99 6.72
CA ALA A 69 20.57 -12.52 5.71
C ALA A 69 19.63 -11.45 6.26
N LEU A 70 19.06 -11.64 7.45
CA LEU A 70 18.17 -10.65 8.09
C LEU A 70 18.94 -9.37 8.43
N SER A 71 20.14 -9.48 9.01
CA SER A 71 20.98 -8.31 9.33
C SER A 71 21.31 -7.49 8.09
N ARG A 72 21.67 -8.14 6.98
CA ARG A 72 21.93 -7.46 5.70
C ARG A 72 20.66 -6.81 5.14
N PHE A 73 19.53 -7.50 5.19
CA PHE A 73 18.25 -6.95 4.76
C PHE A 73 17.88 -5.68 5.55
N LEU A 74 17.98 -5.72 6.88
CA LEU A 74 17.68 -4.57 7.74
C LEU A 74 18.64 -3.41 7.49
N TYR A 75 19.92 -3.68 7.25
CA TYR A 75 20.92 -2.66 6.89
C TYR A 75 20.52 -1.89 5.62
N PHE A 76 20.17 -2.60 4.54
CA PHE A 76 19.75 -1.95 3.30
C PHE A 76 18.38 -1.28 3.41
N LEU A 77 17.47 -1.85 4.19
CA LEU A 77 16.14 -1.27 4.39
C LEU A 77 16.21 0.09 5.08
N ALA A 78 17.16 0.30 6.00
CA ALA A 78 17.35 1.57 6.71
C ALA A 78 17.98 2.68 5.86
N GLN A 79 18.43 2.38 4.64
CA GLN A 79 19.03 3.37 3.72
C GLN A 79 18.00 4.00 2.76
N VAL A 80 16.76 3.52 2.77
CA VAL A 80 15.65 3.97 1.91
C VAL A 80 14.80 4.99 2.65
#